data_AF-N9RJ29-F1
#
_entry.id   AF-N9RJ29-F1
#
_cell.length_a   1.000
_cell.length_b   1.000
_cell.length_c   1.000
_cell.angle_alpha   90.00
_cell.angle_beta   90.00
_cell.angle_gamma   90.00
#
_symmetry.space_group_name_H-M   'P 1'
#
loop_
_entity.id
_entity.type
_entity.pdbx_description
1 polymer ?
#
loop_
_entity_poly.entity_id
_entity_poly.type
_entity_poly.pdbx_seq_one_letter_code
_entity_poly.pdbx_strand_id
1 'polypeptide(L)'
;MLDKIVMWIPVKTELVELTSDGRHCIICFDLLDLGLKIGSYDVYKDEDGTVKNQILHHVWSKIPTSHTKMSFKLFHDVIGHPYVELKCSPAKIMQGHNVYGTDWIEEGALEMLGYLAQSNPALYDILDIGMTEVKLLDATYSFRFRDDREAEKVLALMRNVSTQHIRKSTKDATFKNTLYFGSERCKRYARKVYVKNNEFKEQLEEQIKLAKSNDKCAERVVKVMSDPELQEFAKGLLRFETSIKAYVMKELDIPTNLFQLIRYQRANPTFLQDIWLKANHQLFQAFEGTNMKVSDHETVFKNILAVHQTVSTEKKICTRKVDELMEFYLLLESIGHNETKKKYNHKRFLNLAADLIDSGFSGTYLQRLHEKPSQNFCHINVYIQIFKAFKKEIPAGTVSERKAKNIEKFYYDLERFGFEEMKSKYSPSQFRNLVAALKKCGYSLVYLQNLHVQSTNNVIPFIKMFEMKFEDQLPPNFVEPVSMFSYQLRTA
;
A
#
# COMPACT_ATOMS: atom_id res chain seq x y z
N MET A 1 10.84 5.77 -6.58
CA MET A 1 11.25 7.20 -6.64
C MET A 1 11.17 7.86 -5.27
N LEU A 2 12.06 8.82 -5.01
CA LEU A 2 12.00 9.73 -3.86
C LEU A 2 10.98 10.86 -4.12
N ASP A 3 9.82 10.79 -3.49
CA ASP A 3 8.72 11.73 -3.71
C ASP A 3 8.71 12.90 -2.73
N LYS A 4 9.33 12.75 -1.56
CA LYS A 4 9.50 13.83 -0.59
C LYS A 4 10.71 13.59 0.30
N ILE A 5 11.38 14.68 0.67
CA ILE A 5 12.35 14.69 1.75
C ILE A 5 12.01 15.81 2.74
N VAL A 6 12.23 15.55 4.02
CA VAL A 6 12.19 16.55 5.10
C VAL A 6 13.54 16.56 5.77
N MET A 7 14.19 17.73 5.77
CA MET A 7 15.50 17.93 6.36
C MET A 7 15.40 18.96 7.48
N TRP A 8 16.09 18.71 8.59
CA TRP A 8 16.32 19.68 9.64
C TRP A 8 17.78 20.10 9.60
N ILE A 9 18.01 21.39 9.43
CA ILE A 9 19.35 21.97 9.37
C ILE A 9 19.53 22.78 10.65
N PRO A 10 20.41 22.37 11.58
CA PRO A 10 20.60 23.10 12.83
C PRO A 10 21.21 24.48 12.59
N VAL A 11 20.87 25.44 13.43
CA VAL A 11 21.61 26.70 13.54
C VAL A 11 23.01 26.40 14.08
N LYS A 12 24.03 27.14 13.66
CA LYS A 12 25.40 26.97 14.17
C LYS A 12 25.47 27.12 15.69
N THR A 13 26.24 26.28 16.35
CA THR A 13 26.30 26.22 17.82
C THR A 13 26.82 27.53 18.42
N GLU A 14 27.73 28.22 17.75
CA GLU A 14 28.27 29.52 18.16
C GLU A 14 27.26 30.68 18.10
N LEU A 15 26.09 30.46 17.48
CA LEU A 15 25.01 31.45 17.36
C LEU A 15 23.87 31.20 18.34
N VAL A 16 24.04 30.28 19.29
CA VAL A 16 23.03 29.96 20.31
C VAL A 16 23.66 29.80 21.69
N GLU A 17 22.89 30.17 22.72
CA GLU A 17 23.25 29.98 24.13
C GLU A 17 22.29 28.98 24.79
N LEU A 18 22.83 27.96 25.45
CA LEU A 18 22.03 26.97 26.18
C LEU A 18 21.42 27.63 27.43
N THR A 19 20.12 27.42 27.64
CA THR A 19 19.46 27.89 28.86
C THR A 19 19.99 27.17 30.10
N SER A 20 19.88 27.81 31.26
CA SER A 20 20.37 27.26 32.54
C SER A 20 19.76 25.91 32.92
N ASP A 21 18.56 25.60 32.43
CA ASP A 21 17.89 24.30 32.61
C ASP A 21 18.35 23.21 31.61
N GLY A 22 19.19 23.57 30.64
CA GLY A 22 19.72 22.69 29.60
C GLY A 22 18.69 22.21 28.57
N ARG A 23 17.48 22.80 28.53
CA ARG A 23 16.38 22.31 27.69
C ARG A 23 16.14 23.10 26.41
N HIS A 24 16.55 24.36 26.36
CA HIS A 24 16.33 25.25 25.23
C HIS A 24 17.64 25.94 24.83
N CYS A 25 17.68 26.49 23.63
CA CYS A 25 18.74 27.43 23.26
C CYS A 25 18.12 28.78 22.88
N ILE A 26 18.76 29.85 23.32
CA ILE A 26 18.44 31.23 22.95
C ILE A 26 19.29 31.58 21.74
N ILE A 27 18.69 32.14 20.69
CA ILE A 27 19.43 32.63 19.52
C ILE A 27 20.16 33.94 19.84
N CYS A 28 21.39 34.09 19.35
CA CYS A 28 22.25 35.24 19.59
C CYS A 28 22.29 36.22 18.39
N PHE A 29 21.21 36.27 17.60
CA PHE A 29 21.04 37.15 16.44
C PHE A 29 19.60 37.65 16.33
N ASP A 30 19.38 38.76 15.62
CA ASP A 30 18.03 39.27 15.37
C ASP A 30 17.37 38.51 14.20
N LEU A 31 16.14 38.05 14.41
CA LEU A 31 15.34 37.41 13.37
C LEU A 31 15.00 38.35 12.21
N LEU A 32 14.92 39.66 12.49
CA LEU A 32 14.59 40.68 11.50
C LEU A 32 15.73 40.91 10.50
N ASP A 33 16.97 40.58 10.87
CA ASP A 33 18.15 40.69 10.01
C ASP A 33 18.20 39.61 8.92
N LEU A 34 17.39 38.56 9.04
CA LEU A 34 17.42 37.41 8.13
C LEU A 34 16.63 37.62 6.83
N GLY A 35 15.93 38.75 6.67
CA GLY A 35 15.07 39.02 5.51
C GLY A 35 13.86 38.07 5.41
N LEU A 36 13.48 37.44 6.53
CA LEU A 36 12.39 36.47 6.59
C LEU A 36 11.05 37.15 6.86
N LYS A 37 9.96 36.45 6.53
CA LYS A 37 8.61 36.87 6.92
C LYS A 37 8.38 36.55 8.40
N ILE A 38 8.59 37.53 9.27
CA ILE A 38 8.41 37.38 10.72
C ILE A 38 7.00 37.82 11.13
N GLY A 39 6.36 37.02 11.99
CA GLY A 39 5.14 37.37 12.71
C GLY A 39 5.41 37.59 14.20
N SER A 40 4.48 38.22 14.90
CA SER A 40 4.51 38.38 16.36
C SER A 40 3.28 37.72 16.95
N TYR A 41 3.42 37.02 18.09
CA TYR A 41 2.25 36.51 18.81
C TYR A 41 1.58 37.59 19.67
N ASP A 42 2.35 38.60 20.11
CA ASP A 42 1.81 39.72 20.87
C ASP A 42 2.32 41.06 20.30
N VAL A 43 1.44 42.06 20.28
CA VAL A 43 1.71 43.42 19.79
C VAL A 43 0.97 44.38 20.72
N TYR A 44 1.71 45.22 21.43
CA TYR A 44 1.17 46.14 22.43
C TYR A 44 1.79 47.53 22.28
N LYS A 45 1.23 48.53 22.99
CA LYS A 45 1.84 49.85 23.13
C LYS A 45 2.50 49.94 24.50
N ASP A 46 3.74 50.40 24.55
CA ASP A 46 4.40 50.69 25.83
C ASP A 46 3.85 51.96 26.50
N GLU A 47 4.41 52.34 27.65
CA GLU A 47 3.99 53.50 28.43
C GLU A 47 4.12 54.82 27.65
N ASP A 48 5.04 54.87 26.68
CA ASP A 48 5.25 56.01 25.78
C ASP A 48 4.32 55.97 24.54
N GLY A 49 3.44 54.98 24.44
CA GLY A 49 2.52 54.78 23.32
C GLY A 49 3.18 54.20 22.07
N THR A 50 4.45 53.77 22.15
CA THR A 50 5.21 53.18 21.06
C THR A 50 4.81 51.72 20.88
N VAL A 51 4.59 51.30 19.63
CA VAL A 51 4.26 49.90 19.32
C VAL A 51 5.47 49.01 19.57
N LYS A 52 5.29 48.01 20.42
CA LYS A 52 6.25 46.95 20.72
C LYS A 52 5.69 45.60 20.28
N ASN A 53 6.58 44.69 19.92
CA ASN A 53 6.28 43.31 19.59
C ASN A 53 6.87 42.39 20.67
N GLN A 54 6.16 41.31 20.98
CA GLN A 54 6.64 40.25 21.85
C GLN A 54 6.49 38.90 21.17
N ILE A 55 7.50 38.05 21.34
CA ILE A 55 7.52 36.66 20.87
C ILE A 55 7.43 36.59 19.34
N LEU A 56 8.53 36.98 18.70
CA LEU A 56 8.69 36.89 17.25
C LEU A 56 8.79 35.43 16.79
N HIS A 57 8.22 35.13 15.64
CA HIS A 57 8.34 33.83 15.01
C HIS A 57 8.38 33.89 13.49
N HIS A 58 9.11 32.97 12.87
CA HIS A 58 9.05 32.78 11.43
C HIS A 58 7.77 32.01 11.05
N VAL A 59 6.96 32.59 10.15
CA VAL A 59 5.82 31.88 9.56
C VAL A 59 6.29 30.86 8.51
N TRP A 60 5.44 29.90 8.13
CA TRP A 60 5.78 29.01 7.02
C TRP A 60 5.96 29.82 5.73
N SER A 61 7.13 29.66 5.11
CA SER A 61 7.51 30.38 3.89
C SER A 61 7.78 29.41 2.74
N LYS A 62 7.79 29.93 1.52
CA LYS A 62 7.98 29.16 0.29
C LYS A 62 9.10 29.76 -0.54
N ILE A 63 10.03 28.93 -0.99
CA ILE A 63 11.11 29.27 -1.91
C ILE A 63 10.67 28.90 -3.34
N PRO A 64 10.65 29.84 -4.30
CA PRO A 64 10.44 29.50 -5.70
C PRO A 64 11.62 28.67 -6.21
N THR A 65 11.33 27.66 -7.03
CA THR A 65 12.36 26.84 -7.72
C THR A 65 12.06 26.84 -9.22
N SER A 66 12.84 26.08 -10.01
CA SER A 66 12.56 25.84 -11.42
C SER A 66 11.10 25.46 -11.70
N HIS A 67 10.46 24.66 -10.86
CA HIS A 67 9.12 24.13 -11.16
C HIS A 67 8.10 24.30 -10.04
N THR A 68 8.37 23.78 -8.84
CA THR A 68 7.42 23.81 -7.72
C THR A 68 8.03 24.44 -6.48
N LYS A 69 7.22 25.11 -5.67
CA LYS A 69 7.73 25.84 -4.50
C LYS A 69 8.17 24.88 -3.40
N MET A 70 9.37 25.07 -2.87
CA MET A 70 9.89 24.36 -1.70
C MET A 70 9.43 25.08 -0.43
N SER A 71 9.05 24.35 0.63
CA SER A 71 8.57 24.96 1.88
C SER A 71 9.65 24.92 2.95
N PHE A 72 9.77 25.98 3.74
CA PHE A 72 10.69 26.04 4.86
C PHE A 72 10.14 26.85 6.04
N LYS A 73 10.69 26.57 7.23
CA LYS A 73 10.44 27.36 8.44
C LYS A 73 11.65 27.27 9.38
N LEU A 74 11.97 28.38 10.02
CA LEU A 74 12.94 28.46 11.12
C LEU A 74 12.19 28.19 12.43
N PHE A 75 12.67 27.21 13.17
CA PHE A 75 12.22 26.85 14.50
C PHE A 75 13.31 27.28 15.48
N HIS A 76 13.22 28.52 15.94
CA HIS A 76 14.18 29.14 16.86
C HIS A 76 13.76 29.06 18.33
N ASP A 77 12.46 28.92 18.60
CA ASP A 77 11.90 28.75 19.95
C ASP A 77 11.32 27.33 20.09
N VAL A 78 12.19 26.37 20.40
CA VAL A 78 11.86 24.95 20.54
C VAL A 78 12.63 24.30 21.68
N ILE A 79 12.09 23.21 22.22
CA ILE A 79 12.86 22.33 23.10
C ILE A 79 14.01 21.72 22.28
N GLY A 80 15.22 21.90 22.78
CA GLY A 80 16.47 21.50 22.13
C GLY A 80 17.09 22.62 21.30
N HIS A 81 17.75 22.22 20.22
CA HIS A 81 18.54 23.10 19.38
C HIS A 81 17.71 23.72 18.25
N PRO A 82 17.82 25.03 17.97
CA PRO A 82 17.17 25.70 16.83
C PRO A 82 17.53 25.08 15.48
N TYR A 83 16.57 25.01 14.56
CA TYR A 83 16.79 24.45 13.22
C TYR A 83 15.86 25.05 12.16
N VAL A 84 16.26 24.93 10.90
CA VAL A 84 15.38 25.13 9.74
C VAL A 84 14.83 23.79 9.29
N GLU A 85 13.51 23.64 9.23
CA GLU A 85 12.89 22.54 8.50
C GLU A 85 12.74 22.93 7.03
N LEU A 86 13.33 22.12 6.15
CA LEU A 86 13.21 22.24 4.70
C LEU A 86 12.49 21.01 4.14
N LYS A 87 11.45 21.21 3.32
CA LYS A 87 10.70 20.09 2.72
C LYS A 87 10.13 20.40 1.35
N CYS A 88 10.27 19.44 0.44
CA CYS A 88 9.59 19.43 -0.86
C CYS A 88 9.61 18.03 -1.48
N SER A 89 9.07 17.93 -2.69
CA SER A 89 9.25 16.78 -3.58
C SER A 89 10.45 17.03 -4.48
N PRO A 90 11.56 16.28 -4.35
CA PRO A 90 12.73 16.41 -5.22
C PRO A 90 12.38 16.24 -6.70
N ALA A 91 11.55 15.24 -7.01
CA ALA A 91 11.09 14.99 -8.37
C ALA A 91 10.36 16.21 -8.96
N LYS A 92 9.48 16.85 -8.20
CA LYS A 92 8.74 18.01 -8.70
C LYS A 92 9.62 19.24 -8.90
N ILE A 93 10.64 19.48 -8.08
CA ILE A 93 11.53 20.64 -8.28
C ILE A 93 12.49 20.43 -9.46
N MET A 94 12.98 19.20 -9.64
CA MET A 94 13.95 18.87 -10.69
C MET A 94 13.29 18.65 -12.06
N GLN A 95 12.13 17.98 -12.11
CA GLN A 95 11.49 17.55 -13.36
C GLN A 95 10.15 18.23 -13.65
N GLY A 96 9.53 18.90 -12.67
CA GLY A 96 8.20 19.50 -12.83
C GLY A 96 7.01 18.55 -12.64
N HIS A 97 7.26 17.25 -12.48
CA HIS A 97 6.26 16.25 -12.15
C HIS A 97 6.79 15.25 -11.13
N ASN A 98 5.92 14.41 -10.60
CA ASN A 98 6.31 13.23 -9.82
C ASN A 98 5.65 11.95 -10.35
N VAL A 99 5.36 11.84 -11.66
CA VAL A 99 4.85 10.59 -12.25
C VAL A 99 5.89 9.47 -12.15
N TYR A 100 7.16 9.78 -12.37
CA TYR A 100 8.30 8.92 -12.09
C TYR A 100 9.48 9.82 -11.66
N GLY A 101 10.59 9.22 -11.25
CA GLY A 101 11.79 9.96 -10.89
C GLY A 101 12.82 9.12 -10.16
N THR A 102 13.93 9.77 -9.85
CA THR A 102 15.09 9.15 -9.21
C THR A 102 14.78 8.58 -7.83
N ASP A 103 15.49 7.52 -7.45
CA ASP A 103 15.61 7.08 -6.06
C ASP A 103 16.76 7.79 -5.31
N TRP A 104 17.67 8.45 -6.04
CA TRP A 104 18.85 9.07 -5.47
C TRP A 104 18.51 10.31 -4.63
N ILE A 105 18.95 10.29 -3.38
CA ILE A 105 18.72 11.38 -2.41
C ILE A 105 19.56 12.60 -2.78
N GLU A 106 20.77 12.36 -3.26
CA GLU A 106 21.81 13.37 -3.40
C GLU A 106 21.38 14.57 -4.26
N GLU A 107 21.07 14.34 -5.54
CA GLU A 107 20.78 15.42 -6.48
C GLU A 107 19.56 16.22 -6.01
N GLY A 108 18.54 15.52 -5.51
CA GLY A 108 17.37 16.17 -4.90
C GLY A 108 17.70 17.05 -3.70
N ALA A 109 18.53 16.57 -2.79
CA ALA A 109 18.89 17.30 -1.58
C ALA A 109 19.83 18.49 -1.87
N LEU A 110 20.79 18.33 -2.79
CA LEU A 110 21.67 19.41 -3.23
C LEU A 110 20.88 20.52 -3.94
N GLU A 111 19.89 20.16 -4.75
CA GLU A 111 19.00 21.15 -5.38
C GLU A 111 18.24 21.97 -4.33
N MET A 112 17.73 21.32 -3.29
CA MET A 112 17.06 21.99 -2.18
C MET A 112 17.98 22.94 -1.41
N LEU A 113 19.18 22.50 -1.07
CA LEU A 113 20.16 23.32 -0.35
C LEU A 113 20.61 24.52 -1.20
N GLY A 114 20.82 24.32 -2.50
CA GLY A 114 21.20 25.37 -3.44
C GLY A 114 20.17 26.49 -3.56
N TYR A 115 18.88 26.14 -3.68
CA TYR A 115 17.82 27.15 -3.68
C TYR A 115 17.70 27.90 -2.35
N LEU A 116 17.93 27.22 -1.22
CA LEU A 116 17.95 27.89 0.08
C LEU A 116 19.08 28.92 0.14
N ALA A 117 20.30 28.53 -0.29
CA ALA A 117 21.47 29.41 -0.34
C ALA A 117 21.23 30.64 -1.24
N GLN A 118 20.69 30.44 -2.43
CA GLN A 118 20.43 31.56 -3.36
C GLN A 118 19.31 32.48 -2.90
N SER A 119 18.22 31.92 -2.36
CA SER A 119 17.02 32.70 -2.05
C SER A 119 17.07 33.35 -0.66
N ASN A 120 17.80 32.75 0.28
CA ASN A 120 17.89 33.20 1.67
C ASN A 120 19.34 33.09 2.18
N PRO A 121 20.31 33.84 1.61
CA PRO A 121 21.72 33.70 1.95
C PRO A 121 22.02 33.97 3.44
N ALA A 122 21.43 35.02 4.02
CA ALA A 122 21.60 35.32 5.45
C ALA A 122 21.11 34.19 6.36
N LEU A 123 20.00 33.53 6.00
CA LEU A 123 19.54 32.34 6.72
C LEU A 123 20.50 31.17 6.49
N TYR A 124 20.98 30.96 5.27
CA TYR A 124 21.90 29.86 4.96
C TYR A 124 23.23 29.99 5.74
N ASP A 125 23.76 31.20 5.88
CA ASP A 125 25.03 31.47 6.55
C ASP A 125 25.02 31.14 8.05
N ILE A 126 23.86 31.19 8.71
CA ILE A 126 23.74 30.85 10.13
C ILE A 126 23.50 29.36 10.38
N LEU A 127 23.37 28.54 9.33
CA LEU A 127 23.09 27.11 9.43
C LEU A 127 24.35 26.27 9.36
N ASP A 128 24.37 25.19 10.16
CA ASP A 128 25.36 24.12 10.00
C ASP A 128 24.83 23.10 9.00
N ILE A 129 25.17 23.35 7.72
CA ILE A 129 24.79 22.48 6.61
C ILE A 129 25.34 21.07 6.81
N GLY A 130 26.57 20.93 7.31
CA GLY A 130 27.24 19.66 7.57
C GLY A 130 26.46 18.73 8.50
N MET A 131 25.72 19.32 9.44
CA MET A 131 24.90 18.62 10.43
C MET A 131 23.43 18.44 10.02
N THR A 132 23.09 18.65 8.74
CA THR A 132 21.73 18.42 8.22
C THR A 132 21.24 17.01 8.52
N GLU A 133 20.08 16.88 9.18
CA GLU A 133 19.44 15.61 9.51
C GLU A 133 18.19 15.38 8.63
N VAL A 134 18.15 14.25 7.93
CA VAL A 134 16.98 13.77 7.20
C VAL A 134 15.97 13.18 8.20
N LYS A 135 14.83 13.85 8.34
CA LYS A 135 13.75 13.44 9.24
C LYS A 135 12.76 12.47 8.62
N LEU A 136 12.57 12.56 7.32
CA LEU A 136 11.59 11.76 6.59
C LEU A 136 11.97 11.65 5.11
N LEU A 137 11.79 10.45 4.56
CA LEU A 137 11.83 10.15 3.14
C LEU A 137 10.49 9.54 2.73
N ASP A 138 9.79 10.10 1.74
CA ASP A 138 8.67 9.42 1.10
C ASP A 138 9.19 8.65 -0.11
N ALA A 139 9.18 7.32 -0.02
CA ALA A 139 9.51 6.41 -1.10
C ALA A 139 8.22 5.98 -1.81
N THR A 140 8.22 6.04 -3.13
CA THR A 140 7.04 5.82 -3.95
C THR A 140 7.33 4.84 -5.07
N TYR A 141 6.54 3.77 -5.12
CA TYR A 141 6.53 2.78 -6.20
C TYR A 141 5.09 2.48 -6.61
N SER A 142 4.89 2.06 -7.86
CA SER A 142 3.56 1.84 -8.43
C SER A 142 3.41 0.42 -8.96
N PHE A 143 2.23 -0.16 -8.79
CA PHE A 143 1.81 -1.29 -9.60
C PHE A 143 1.17 -0.78 -10.88
N ARG A 144 1.45 -1.44 -12.01
CA ARG A 144 0.88 -1.10 -13.31
C ARG A 144 -0.26 -2.06 -13.64
N PHE A 145 -1.43 -1.47 -13.88
CA PHE A 145 -2.63 -2.15 -14.36
C PHE A 145 -2.91 -1.75 -15.80
N ARG A 146 -3.85 -2.47 -16.46
CA ARG A 146 -4.21 -2.19 -17.85
C ARG A 146 -4.79 -0.78 -18.03
N ASP A 147 -5.61 -0.36 -17.07
CA ASP A 147 -6.30 0.92 -17.10
C ASP A 147 -6.64 1.42 -15.69
N ASP A 148 -7.07 2.68 -15.57
CA ASP A 148 -7.42 3.28 -14.28
C ASP A 148 -8.61 2.58 -13.62
N ARG A 149 -9.55 2.01 -14.41
CA ARG A 149 -10.73 1.31 -13.86
C ARG A 149 -10.31 0.05 -13.13
N GLU A 150 -9.33 -0.68 -13.66
CA GLU A 150 -8.74 -1.83 -12.98
C GLU A 150 -8.02 -1.41 -11.69
N ALA A 151 -7.19 -0.37 -11.74
CA ALA A 151 -6.50 0.17 -10.57
C ALA A 151 -7.47 0.65 -9.48
N GLU A 152 -8.57 1.31 -9.85
CA GLU A 152 -9.63 1.76 -8.94
C GLU A 152 -10.36 0.59 -8.27
N LYS A 153 -10.61 -0.51 -8.99
CA LYS A 153 -11.20 -1.72 -8.40
C LYS A 153 -10.27 -2.36 -7.39
N VAL A 154 -8.97 -2.42 -7.68
CA VAL A 154 -7.96 -2.88 -6.71
C VAL A 154 -7.95 -1.98 -5.49
N LEU A 155 -7.88 -0.66 -5.68
CA LEU A 155 -7.94 0.31 -4.60
C LEU A 155 -9.22 0.13 -3.75
N ALA A 156 -10.37 -0.11 -4.36
CA ALA A 156 -11.62 -0.37 -3.65
C ALA A 156 -11.54 -1.62 -2.76
N LEU A 157 -10.87 -2.68 -3.22
CA LEU A 157 -10.65 -3.89 -2.41
C LEU A 157 -9.68 -3.67 -1.27
N MET A 158 -8.63 -2.88 -1.51
CA MET A 158 -7.66 -2.48 -0.49
C MET A 158 -8.32 -1.72 0.67
N ARG A 159 -9.48 -1.07 0.46
CA ARG A 159 -10.23 -0.37 1.52
C ARG A 159 -10.61 -1.26 2.69
N ASN A 160 -10.84 -2.54 2.43
CA ASN A 160 -11.27 -3.51 3.43
C ASN A 160 -10.09 -4.30 4.03
N VAL A 161 -8.87 -4.03 3.56
CA VAL A 161 -7.68 -4.74 4.01
C VAL A 161 -7.21 -4.18 5.35
N SER A 162 -7.10 -5.04 6.35
CA SER A 162 -6.47 -4.72 7.62
C SER A 162 -5.67 -5.91 8.15
N THR A 163 -4.48 -5.66 8.69
CA THR A 163 -3.65 -6.69 9.32
C THR A 163 -3.47 -6.41 10.80
N GLN A 164 -2.91 -7.36 11.54
CA GLN A 164 -2.61 -7.19 12.97
C GLN A 164 -1.72 -5.96 13.24
N HIS A 165 -0.83 -5.65 12.29
CA HIS A 165 0.20 -4.62 12.41
C HIS A 165 -0.09 -3.36 11.58
N ILE A 166 -0.89 -3.49 10.51
CA ILE A 166 -1.26 -2.39 9.62
C ILE A 166 -2.78 -2.22 9.68
N ARG A 167 -3.22 -1.20 10.41
CA ARG A 167 -4.64 -0.82 10.52
C ARG A 167 -4.95 0.33 9.55
N LYS A 168 -6.19 0.36 9.06
CA LYS A 168 -6.74 1.49 8.31
C LYS A 168 -6.74 2.74 9.20
N SER A 169 -6.44 3.90 8.61
CA SER A 169 -6.65 5.17 9.30
C SER A 169 -8.14 5.38 9.58
N THR A 170 -8.47 5.89 10.78
CA THR A 170 -9.85 6.22 11.18
C THR A 170 -10.36 7.53 10.58
N LYS A 171 -9.51 8.28 9.87
CA LYS A 171 -9.96 9.44 9.09
C LYS A 171 -10.70 8.94 7.85
N ASP A 172 -12.02 9.12 7.85
CA ASP A 172 -12.87 9.03 6.66
C ASP A 172 -12.47 10.13 5.66
N ALA A 173 -11.34 9.95 4.98
CA ALA A 173 -11.02 10.67 3.75
C ALA A 173 -11.74 9.98 2.58
N THR A 174 -13.05 9.75 2.73
CA THR A 174 -13.91 9.04 1.77
C THR A 174 -13.94 9.75 0.40
N PHE A 175 -13.51 11.03 0.36
CA PHE A 175 -13.62 11.94 -0.78
C PHE A 175 -12.48 11.91 -1.82
N LYS A 176 -11.32 11.29 -1.58
CA LYS A 176 -10.12 11.51 -2.44
C LYS A 176 -9.53 10.29 -3.18
N ASN A 177 -10.26 9.18 -3.35
CA ASN A 177 -9.71 7.96 -4.00
C ASN A 177 -8.30 7.60 -3.52
N THR A 178 -8.09 7.76 -2.21
CA THR A 178 -6.79 7.63 -1.55
C THR A 178 -7.02 6.86 -0.26
N LEU A 179 -6.19 5.85 -0.01
CA LEU A 179 -6.20 5.05 1.21
C LEU A 179 -4.99 5.37 2.07
N TYR A 180 -5.22 5.52 3.36
CA TYR A 180 -4.17 5.73 4.35
C TYR A 180 -4.08 4.52 5.27
N PHE A 181 -2.87 3.97 5.38
CA PHE A 181 -2.57 2.87 6.29
C PHE A 181 -1.58 3.31 7.38
N GLY A 182 -1.92 2.98 8.63
CA GLY A 182 -1.18 3.40 9.82
C GLY A 182 -1.71 4.70 10.45
N SER A 183 -1.24 4.99 11.67
CA SER A 183 -1.55 6.22 12.39
C SER A 183 -0.75 7.40 11.87
N GLU A 184 -1.35 8.60 11.82
CA GLU A 184 -0.66 9.86 11.53
C GLU A 184 0.52 10.11 12.49
N ARG A 185 0.36 9.72 13.76
CA ARG A 185 1.39 9.81 14.80
C ARG A 185 2.37 8.64 14.81
N CYS A 186 2.32 7.76 13.81
CA CYS A 186 3.24 6.62 13.73
C CYS A 186 4.68 7.12 13.69
N LYS A 187 5.55 6.57 14.54
CA LYS A 187 6.96 6.96 14.59
C LYS A 187 7.80 6.34 13.47
N ARG A 188 7.37 5.21 12.90
CA ARG A 188 8.17 4.41 11.93
C ARG A 188 7.77 4.68 10.48
N TYR A 189 6.54 4.28 10.12
CA TYR A 189 6.07 4.29 8.75
C TYR A 189 4.63 4.82 8.63
N ALA A 190 4.36 5.64 7.62
CA ALA A 190 3.01 5.98 7.17
C ALA A 190 2.87 5.61 5.68
N ARG A 191 1.69 5.14 5.25
CA ARG A 191 1.50 4.67 3.87
C ARG A 191 0.25 5.30 3.28
N LYS A 192 0.32 5.63 2.00
CA LYS A 192 -0.78 6.16 1.20
C LYS A 192 -0.84 5.43 -0.13
N VAL A 193 -2.04 5.00 -0.53
CA VAL A 193 -2.28 4.30 -1.79
C VAL A 193 -3.33 5.03 -2.61
N TYR A 194 -3.07 5.29 -3.89
CA TYR A 194 -3.99 6.04 -4.76
C TYR A 194 -3.74 5.74 -6.24
N VAL A 195 -4.73 6.02 -7.09
CA VAL A 195 -4.58 5.93 -8.55
C VAL A 195 -3.92 7.21 -9.06
N LYS A 196 -2.74 7.11 -9.68
CA LYS A 196 -1.90 8.26 -10.02
C LYS A 196 -2.50 9.14 -11.11
N ASN A 197 -3.15 8.57 -12.12
CA ASN A 197 -3.68 9.37 -13.24
C ASN A 197 -4.73 10.40 -12.80
N ASN A 198 -5.59 10.04 -11.84
CA ASN A 198 -6.61 10.94 -11.30
C ASN A 198 -5.96 12.15 -10.60
N GLU A 199 -4.97 11.89 -9.74
CA GLU A 199 -4.20 12.94 -9.08
C GLU A 199 -3.39 13.79 -10.07
N PHE A 200 -2.84 13.18 -11.11
CA PHE A 200 -2.08 13.87 -12.15
C PHE A 200 -2.96 14.87 -12.92
N LYS A 201 -4.16 14.44 -13.32
CA LYS A 201 -5.11 15.30 -14.04
C LYS A 201 -5.59 16.47 -13.19
N GLU A 202 -5.93 16.22 -11.92
CA GLU A 202 -6.30 17.28 -10.97
C GLU A 202 -5.18 18.32 -10.82
N GLN A 203 -3.92 17.86 -10.72
CA GLN A 203 -2.76 18.74 -10.65
C GLN A 203 -2.55 19.53 -11.94
N LEU A 204 -2.66 18.90 -13.11
CA LEU A 204 -2.51 19.58 -14.40
C LEU A 204 -3.57 20.68 -14.56
N GLU A 205 -4.82 20.41 -14.21
CA GLU A 205 -5.90 21.41 -14.25
C GLU A 205 -5.63 22.61 -13.32
N GLU A 206 -5.12 22.36 -12.11
CA GLU A 206 -4.73 23.43 -11.18
C GLU A 206 -3.59 24.28 -11.76
N GLN A 207 -2.56 23.65 -12.33
CA GLN A 207 -1.42 24.35 -12.92
C GLN A 207 -1.82 25.15 -14.17
N ILE A 208 -2.75 24.65 -14.99
CA ILE A 208 -3.31 25.40 -16.12
C ILE A 208 -4.02 26.68 -15.64
N LYS A 209 -4.76 26.62 -14.52
CA LYS A 209 -5.41 27.80 -13.94
C LYS A 209 -4.37 28.83 -13.47
N LEU A 210 -3.32 28.39 -12.78
CA LEU A 210 -2.23 29.26 -12.33
C LEU A 210 -1.44 29.87 -13.49
N ALA A 211 -1.18 29.10 -14.54
CA ALA A 211 -0.50 29.58 -15.75
C ALA A 211 -1.30 30.68 -16.45
N LYS A 212 -2.64 30.58 -16.48
CA LYS A 212 -3.52 31.65 -16.99
C LYS A 212 -3.42 32.94 -16.18
N SER A 213 -3.03 32.86 -14.92
CA SER A 213 -2.73 34.01 -14.05
C SER A 213 -1.27 34.50 -14.17
N ASN A 214 -0.53 34.09 -15.21
CA ASN A 214 0.85 34.48 -15.51
C ASN A 214 1.88 34.02 -14.44
N ASP A 215 1.60 32.91 -13.72
CA ASP A 215 2.60 32.25 -12.87
C ASP A 215 3.61 31.50 -13.75
N LYS A 216 4.84 32.02 -13.82
CA LYS A 216 5.93 31.45 -14.64
C LYS A 216 6.37 30.06 -14.23
N CYS A 217 6.23 29.69 -12.96
CA CYS A 217 6.52 28.33 -12.52
C CYS A 217 5.44 27.38 -13.05
N ALA A 218 4.17 27.79 -12.95
CA ALA A 218 3.05 27.01 -13.46
C ALA A 218 3.11 26.83 -14.98
N GLU A 219 3.50 27.87 -15.75
CA GLU A 219 3.72 27.76 -17.20
C GLU A 219 4.74 26.66 -17.55
N ARG A 220 5.87 26.58 -16.82
CA ARG A 220 6.87 25.53 -17.01
C ARG A 220 6.36 24.15 -16.64
N VAL A 221 5.63 24.04 -15.53
CA VAL A 221 5.02 22.77 -15.09
C VAL A 221 3.98 22.28 -16.09
N VAL A 222 3.10 23.16 -16.60
CA VAL A 222 2.11 22.82 -17.62
C VAL A 222 2.80 22.33 -18.89
N LYS A 223 3.88 22.99 -19.33
CA LYS A 223 4.64 22.55 -20.50
C LYS A 223 5.15 21.12 -20.35
N VAL A 224 5.69 20.76 -19.19
CA VAL A 224 6.15 19.39 -18.91
C VAL A 224 4.97 18.43 -18.80
N MET A 225 3.96 18.74 -17.99
CA MET A 225 2.84 17.84 -17.71
C MET A 225 1.89 17.65 -18.90
N SER A 226 1.96 18.51 -19.92
CA SER A 226 1.19 18.36 -21.15
C SER A 226 1.78 17.33 -22.13
N ASP A 227 2.96 16.78 -21.85
CA ASP A 227 3.57 15.71 -22.65
C ASP A 227 2.65 14.47 -22.74
N PRO A 228 2.23 14.04 -23.95
CA PRO A 228 1.40 12.86 -24.13
C PRO A 228 2.03 11.57 -23.58
N GLU A 229 3.35 11.40 -23.68
CA GLU A 229 4.01 10.18 -23.18
C GLU A 229 3.94 10.10 -21.66
N LEU A 230 4.18 11.22 -20.97
CA LEU A 230 4.03 11.33 -19.52
C LEU A 230 2.59 11.05 -19.06
N GLN A 231 1.60 11.57 -19.77
CA GLN A 231 0.18 11.33 -19.47
C GLN A 231 -0.20 9.87 -19.68
N GLU A 232 0.30 9.23 -20.74
CA GLU A 232 0.08 7.82 -21.00
C GLU A 232 0.74 6.95 -19.91
N PHE A 233 1.98 7.29 -19.52
CA PHE A 233 2.71 6.55 -18.49
C PHE A 233 1.96 6.54 -17.15
N ALA A 234 1.28 7.65 -16.80
CA ALA A 234 0.52 7.80 -15.56
C ALA A 234 -0.73 6.92 -15.46
N LYS A 235 -1.27 6.43 -16.59
CA LYS A 235 -2.46 5.58 -16.64
C LYS A 235 -2.22 4.21 -16.00
N GLY A 236 -3.24 3.71 -15.30
CA GLY A 236 -3.22 2.39 -14.67
C GLY A 236 -2.23 2.26 -13.52
N LEU A 237 -1.60 3.34 -13.07
CA LEU A 237 -0.65 3.30 -11.96
C LEU A 237 -1.37 3.37 -10.61
N LEU A 238 -1.33 2.27 -9.86
CA LEU A 238 -1.70 2.25 -8.45
C LEU A 238 -0.46 2.53 -7.60
N ARG A 239 -0.37 3.75 -7.08
CA ARG A 239 0.79 4.27 -6.37
C ARG A 239 0.75 3.92 -4.88
N PHE A 240 1.88 3.47 -4.37
CA PHE A 240 2.13 3.21 -2.95
C PHE A 240 3.25 4.12 -2.45
N GLU A 241 2.86 5.17 -1.76
CA GLU A 241 3.74 6.16 -1.13
C GLU A 241 3.95 5.76 0.33
N THR A 242 5.20 5.61 0.74
CA THR A 242 5.57 5.21 2.10
C THR A 242 6.52 6.21 2.72
N SER A 243 6.05 6.89 3.76
CA SER A 243 6.86 7.73 4.61
C SER A 243 7.72 6.91 5.55
N ILE A 244 9.02 6.99 5.37
CA ILE A 244 10.07 6.39 6.19
C ILE A 244 10.62 7.48 7.11
N LYS A 245 10.38 7.36 8.42
CA LYS A 245 10.77 8.39 9.40
C LYS A 245 12.14 8.10 10.01
N ALA A 246 12.85 9.15 10.43
CA ALA A 246 14.18 9.05 11.06
C ALA A 246 14.27 8.01 12.19
N TYR A 247 13.19 7.84 12.96
CA TYR A 247 13.15 6.85 14.04
C TYR A 247 13.43 5.42 13.54
N VAL A 248 12.82 5.00 12.44
CA VAL A 248 13.04 3.64 11.92
C VAL A 248 14.37 3.51 11.19
N MET A 249 14.87 4.59 10.59
CA MET A 249 16.24 4.61 10.05
C MET A 249 17.25 4.35 11.17
N LYS A 250 17.12 5.03 12.32
CA LYS A 250 17.96 4.80 13.50
C LYS A 250 17.83 3.39 14.10
N GLU A 251 16.61 2.84 14.18
CA GLU A 251 16.41 1.44 14.62
C GLU A 251 17.06 0.40 13.70
N LEU A 252 17.35 0.77 12.45
CA LEU A 252 17.97 -0.10 11.45
C LEU A 252 19.44 0.25 11.20
N ASP A 253 20.04 1.05 12.07
CA ASP A 253 21.43 1.54 11.95
C ASP A 253 21.71 2.28 10.64
N ILE A 254 20.69 2.94 10.09
CA ILE A 254 20.78 3.77 8.88
C ILE A 254 21.03 5.23 9.31
N PRO A 255 22.09 5.88 8.80
CA PRO A 255 22.44 7.24 9.21
C PRO A 255 21.34 8.23 8.82
N THR A 256 21.05 9.18 9.71
CA THR A 256 20.09 10.26 9.43
C THR A 256 20.77 11.58 9.08
N ASN A 257 22.08 11.73 9.27
CA ASN A 257 22.81 12.85 8.70
C ASN A 257 22.80 12.74 7.16
N LEU A 258 22.44 13.82 6.46
CA LEU A 258 22.23 13.83 5.01
C LEU A 258 23.44 13.30 4.24
N PHE A 259 24.64 13.80 4.55
CA PHE A 259 25.85 13.43 3.81
C PHE A 259 26.30 12.00 4.11
N GLN A 260 26.14 11.55 5.36
CA GLN A 260 26.34 10.14 5.71
C GLN A 260 25.33 9.23 5.01
N LEU A 261 24.06 9.66 4.91
CA LEU A 261 23.01 8.92 4.22
C LEU A 261 23.22 8.85 2.71
N ILE A 262 23.72 9.92 2.08
CA ILE A 262 24.13 9.91 0.67
C ILE A 262 25.25 8.89 0.45
N ARG A 263 26.29 8.88 1.30
CA ARG A 263 27.36 7.87 1.23
C ARG A 263 26.82 6.45 1.43
N TYR A 264 25.91 6.28 2.38
CA TYR A 264 25.24 5.00 2.62
C TYR A 264 24.45 4.52 1.40
N GLN A 265 23.68 5.41 0.74
CA GLN A 265 22.92 5.06 -0.47
C GLN A 265 23.84 4.73 -1.64
N ARG A 266 24.96 5.44 -1.83
CA ARG A 266 25.95 5.09 -2.86
C ARG A 266 26.52 3.69 -2.67
N ALA A 267 26.75 3.27 -1.42
CA ALA A 267 27.17 1.91 -1.08
C ALA A 267 26.01 0.89 -1.15
N ASN A 268 24.77 1.33 -1.02
CA ASN A 268 23.56 0.51 -1.04
C ASN A 268 22.50 1.10 -2.01
N PRO A 269 22.70 0.98 -3.33
CA PRO A 269 21.88 1.71 -4.32
C PRO A 269 20.38 1.39 -4.24
N THR A 270 20.02 0.18 -3.83
CA THR A 270 18.63 -0.28 -3.67
C THR A 270 18.01 0.07 -2.32
N PHE A 271 18.72 0.77 -1.43
CA PHE A 271 18.28 1.04 -0.05
C PHE A 271 16.83 1.53 0.04
N LEU A 272 16.44 2.51 -0.80
CA LEU A 272 15.10 3.11 -0.76
C LEU A 272 14.02 2.08 -1.12
N GLN A 273 14.31 1.22 -2.09
CA GLN A 273 13.46 0.10 -2.49
C GLN A 273 13.35 -0.94 -1.39
N ASP A 274 14.48 -1.33 -0.79
CA ASP A 274 14.56 -2.37 0.23
C ASP A 274 13.78 -1.98 1.49
N ILE A 275 13.94 -0.74 1.97
CA ILE A 275 13.20 -0.26 3.14
C ILE A 275 11.72 -0.07 2.83
N TRP A 276 11.37 0.33 1.61
CA TRP A 276 9.97 0.42 1.17
C TRP A 276 9.31 -0.97 1.11
N LEU A 277 10.01 -1.99 0.58
CA LEU A 277 9.55 -3.38 0.57
C LEU A 277 9.35 -3.89 1.99
N LYS A 278 10.34 -3.68 2.86
CA LYS A 278 10.26 -4.03 4.29
C LYS A 278 9.07 -3.38 4.97
N ALA A 279 8.80 -2.11 4.65
CA ALA A 279 7.66 -1.40 5.19
C ALA A 279 6.33 -1.95 4.67
N ASN A 280 6.24 -2.41 3.42
CA ASN A 280 4.98 -2.86 2.83
C ASN A 280 4.77 -4.38 2.84
N HIS A 281 5.78 -5.16 3.26
CA HIS A 281 5.76 -6.63 3.27
C HIS A 281 4.47 -7.22 3.87
N GLN A 282 4.04 -6.77 5.05
CA GLN A 282 2.83 -7.31 5.69
C GLN A 282 1.54 -6.97 4.94
N LEU A 283 1.52 -5.86 4.20
CA LEU A 283 0.41 -5.50 3.34
C LEU A 283 0.39 -6.43 2.11
N PHE A 284 1.55 -6.65 1.47
CA PHE A 284 1.67 -7.58 0.33
C PHE A 284 1.37 -9.03 0.70
N GLN A 285 1.83 -9.48 1.86
CA GLN A 285 1.50 -10.80 2.42
C GLN A 285 -0.01 -11.00 2.61
N ALA A 286 -0.80 -9.93 2.76
CA ALA A 286 -2.26 -10.06 2.83
C ALA A 286 -2.88 -10.46 1.48
N PHE A 287 -2.20 -10.15 0.37
CA PHE A 287 -2.60 -10.51 -1.00
C PHE A 287 -2.05 -11.87 -1.44
N GLU A 288 -1.03 -12.40 -0.77
CA GLU A 288 -0.53 -13.76 -1.02
C GLU A 288 -1.61 -14.81 -0.73
N GLY A 289 -1.82 -15.70 -1.70
CA GLY A 289 -2.85 -16.74 -1.68
C GLY A 289 -3.68 -16.73 -2.97
N THR A 290 -4.16 -17.90 -3.38
CA THR A 290 -5.07 -18.02 -4.53
C THR A 290 -6.43 -17.45 -4.15
N ASN A 291 -6.87 -16.37 -4.81
CA ASN A 291 -8.28 -16.02 -4.81
C ASN A 291 -8.95 -16.93 -5.84
N MET A 292 -9.28 -18.14 -5.42
CA MET A 292 -10.02 -19.05 -6.28
C MET A 292 -11.45 -18.55 -6.45
N LYS A 293 -11.77 -18.06 -7.65
CA LYS A 293 -12.98 -18.53 -8.32
C LYS A 293 -12.51 -19.53 -9.37
N VAL A 294 -12.43 -20.80 -9.00
CA VAL A 294 -12.33 -21.84 -10.02
C VAL A 294 -13.74 -22.07 -10.51
N SER A 295 -13.98 -21.59 -11.73
CA SER A 295 -15.18 -21.81 -12.51
C SER A 295 -15.47 -23.31 -12.65
N ASP A 296 -16.69 -23.66 -12.24
CA ASP A 296 -17.63 -24.66 -12.78
C ASP A 296 -17.10 -25.93 -13.46
N HIS A 297 -17.57 -27.08 -12.98
CA HIS A 297 -17.43 -28.45 -13.53
C HIS A 297 -16.01 -29.04 -13.68
N GLU A 298 -15.00 -28.30 -14.09
CA GLU A 298 -13.63 -28.83 -14.30
C GLU A 298 -12.99 -29.31 -12.99
N THR A 299 -13.32 -28.65 -11.87
CA THR A 299 -12.81 -29.05 -10.55
C THR A 299 -13.58 -30.24 -9.98
N VAL A 300 -14.90 -30.30 -10.19
CA VAL A 300 -15.72 -31.47 -9.86
C VAL A 300 -15.17 -32.69 -10.57
N PHE A 301 -14.90 -32.56 -11.88
CA PHE A 301 -14.27 -33.61 -12.68
C PHE A 301 -12.89 -34.01 -12.14
N LYS A 302 -11.99 -33.06 -11.86
CA LYS A 302 -10.66 -33.36 -11.28
C LYS A 302 -10.72 -34.05 -9.92
N ASN A 303 -11.70 -33.73 -9.09
CA ASN A 303 -11.86 -34.35 -7.76
C ASN A 303 -12.39 -35.80 -7.87
N ILE A 304 -13.39 -36.01 -8.72
CA ILE A 304 -13.88 -37.36 -9.04
C ILE A 304 -12.74 -38.19 -9.65
N LEU A 305 -11.99 -37.61 -10.58
CA LEU A 305 -10.83 -38.25 -11.22
C LEU A 305 -9.74 -38.62 -10.20
N ALA A 306 -9.42 -37.74 -9.25
CA ALA A 306 -8.39 -38.00 -8.25
C ALA A 306 -8.70 -39.20 -7.34
N VAL A 307 -9.98 -39.51 -7.11
CA VAL A 307 -10.42 -40.61 -6.23
C VAL A 307 -10.73 -41.88 -7.02
N HIS A 308 -11.34 -41.76 -8.20
CA HIS A 308 -11.88 -42.89 -8.96
C HIS A 308 -11.08 -43.25 -10.21
N GLN A 309 -9.90 -42.64 -10.43
CA GLN A 309 -9.00 -43.07 -11.50
C GLN A 309 -8.58 -44.53 -11.30
N THR A 310 -8.68 -45.31 -12.37
CA THR A 310 -8.16 -46.68 -12.43
C THR A 310 -7.14 -46.77 -13.55
N VAL A 311 -5.98 -47.35 -13.27
CA VAL A 311 -4.91 -47.58 -14.24
C VAL A 311 -5.12 -48.96 -14.84
N SER A 312 -5.28 -49.06 -16.15
CA SER A 312 -5.39 -50.36 -16.82
C SER A 312 -4.06 -51.12 -16.77
N THR A 313 -4.10 -52.43 -17.02
CA THR A 313 -2.92 -53.29 -17.18
C THR A 313 -1.93 -52.79 -18.26
N GLU A 314 -2.36 -51.89 -19.17
CA GLU A 314 -1.54 -51.23 -20.20
C GLU A 314 -1.04 -49.83 -19.80
N LYS A 315 -1.15 -49.42 -18.53
CA LYS A 315 -0.80 -48.06 -18.03
C LYS A 315 -1.61 -46.90 -18.65
N LYS A 316 -2.80 -47.18 -19.22
CA LYS A 316 -3.74 -46.13 -19.67
C LYS A 316 -4.73 -45.78 -18.56
N ILE A 317 -5.02 -44.50 -18.38
CA ILE A 317 -6.03 -44.01 -17.41
C ILE A 317 -7.42 -44.31 -17.98
N CYS A 318 -8.25 -45.06 -17.23
CA CYS A 318 -9.65 -45.31 -17.58
C CYS A 318 -10.55 -44.25 -16.93
N THR A 319 -11.22 -43.41 -17.74
CA THR A 319 -12.09 -42.32 -17.25
C THR A 319 -13.57 -42.71 -17.18
N ARG A 320 -13.97 -43.91 -17.64
CA ARG A 320 -15.38 -44.28 -17.79
C ARG A 320 -16.23 -44.14 -16.52
N LYS A 321 -15.66 -44.47 -15.35
CA LYS A 321 -16.33 -44.28 -14.04
C LYS A 321 -16.43 -42.79 -13.68
N VAL A 322 -15.40 -42.01 -14.00
CA VAL A 322 -15.35 -40.56 -13.76
C VAL A 322 -16.39 -39.84 -14.62
N ASP A 323 -16.49 -40.22 -15.89
CA ASP A 323 -17.45 -39.67 -16.85
C ASP A 323 -18.89 -39.94 -16.38
N GLU A 324 -19.18 -41.17 -15.94
CA GLU A 324 -20.49 -41.53 -15.40
C GLU A 324 -20.84 -40.78 -14.09
N LEU A 325 -19.87 -40.60 -13.19
CA LEU A 325 -20.07 -39.83 -11.96
C LEU A 325 -20.30 -38.34 -12.27
N MET A 326 -19.65 -37.82 -13.30
CA MET A 326 -19.87 -36.45 -13.77
C MET A 326 -21.27 -36.28 -14.38
N GLU A 327 -21.72 -37.21 -15.22
CA GLU A 327 -23.08 -37.22 -15.76
C GLU A 327 -24.14 -37.30 -14.66
N PHE A 328 -23.92 -38.16 -13.66
CA PHE A 328 -24.80 -38.28 -12.50
C PHE A 328 -24.85 -36.98 -11.67
N TYR A 329 -23.70 -36.33 -11.47
CA TYR A 329 -23.60 -35.05 -10.79
C TYR A 329 -24.38 -33.94 -11.54
N LEU A 330 -24.20 -33.81 -12.86
CA LEU A 330 -24.92 -32.85 -13.70
C LEU A 330 -26.43 -33.09 -13.71
N LEU A 331 -26.83 -34.35 -13.56
CA LEU A 331 -28.24 -34.71 -13.49
C LEU A 331 -28.86 -34.30 -12.14
N LEU A 332 -28.17 -34.53 -11.03
CA LEU A 332 -28.56 -34.03 -9.71
C LEU A 332 -28.67 -32.49 -9.69
N GLU A 333 -27.80 -31.81 -10.44
CA GLU A 333 -27.80 -30.35 -10.59
C GLU A 333 -29.00 -29.84 -11.39
N SER A 334 -29.30 -30.48 -12.52
CA SER A 334 -30.31 -30.01 -13.47
C SER A 334 -31.76 -30.29 -13.04
N ILE A 335 -32.03 -31.46 -12.46
CA ILE A 335 -33.40 -31.88 -12.16
C ILE A 335 -33.63 -32.17 -10.67
N GLY A 336 -32.59 -32.08 -9.84
CA GLY A 336 -32.67 -32.31 -8.40
C GLY A 336 -32.67 -33.79 -8.01
N HIS A 337 -32.41 -34.01 -6.72
CA HIS A 337 -32.16 -35.33 -6.17
C HIS A 337 -33.34 -36.29 -6.29
N ASN A 338 -34.57 -35.81 -6.02
CA ASN A 338 -35.76 -36.66 -6.05
C ASN A 338 -36.11 -37.11 -7.47
N GLU A 339 -36.00 -36.25 -8.47
CA GLU A 339 -36.26 -36.60 -9.87
C GLU A 339 -35.13 -37.45 -10.46
N THR A 340 -33.87 -37.16 -10.09
CA THR A 340 -32.73 -38.00 -10.49
C THR A 340 -32.87 -39.42 -9.93
N LYS A 341 -33.31 -39.57 -8.67
CA LYS A 341 -33.54 -40.88 -8.05
C LYS A 341 -34.54 -41.75 -8.81
N LYS A 342 -35.54 -41.14 -9.47
CA LYS A 342 -36.50 -41.88 -10.31
C LYS A 342 -35.88 -42.43 -11.60
N LYS A 343 -34.78 -41.86 -12.08
CA LYS A 343 -34.10 -42.25 -13.33
C LYS A 343 -33.14 -43.44 -13.18
N TYR A 344 -32.83 -43.86 -11.95
CA TYR A 344 -31.92 -44.97 -11.66
C TYR A 344 -32.60 -46.02 -10.79
N ASN A 345 -32.17 -47.28 -10.91
CA ASN A 345 -32.54 -48.28 -9.92
C ASN A 345 -31.94 -47.93 -8.53
N HIS A 346 -32.62 -48.35 -7.46
CA HIS A 346 -32.29 -47.94 -6.09
C HIS A 346 -30.83 -48.23 -5.71
N LYS A 347 -30.32 -49.42 -6.05
CA LYS A 347 -28.94 -49.84 -5.74
C LYS A 347 -27.92 -48.98 -6.50
N ARG A 348 -28.16 -48.69 -7.78
CA ARG A 348 -27.26 -47.89 -8.62
C ARG A 348 -27.20 -46.44 -8.17
N PHE A 349 -28.35 -45.84 -7.85
CA PHE A 349 -28.42 -44.49 -7.32
C PHE A 349 -27.59 -44.33 -6.03
N LEU A 350 -27.76 -45.26 -5.08
CA LEU A 350 -27.00 -45.23 -3.83
C LEU A 350 -25.51 -45.39 -4.03
N ASN A 351 -25.09 -46.26 -4.95
CA ASN A 351 -23.67 -46.45 -5.26
C ASN A 351 -23.04 -45.20 -5.87
N LEU A 352 -23.70 -44.57 -6.85
CA LEU A 352 -23.19 -43.34 -7.48
C LEU A 352 -23.16 -42.17 -6.48
N ALA A 353 -24.16 -42.07 -5.59
CA ALA A 353 -24.16 -41.08 -4.52
C ALA A 353 -23.04 -41.33 -3.51
N ALA A 354 -22.76 -42.58 -3.14
CA ALA A 354 -21.65 -42.95 -2.26
C ALA A 354 -20.29 -42.65 -2.90
N ASP A 355 -20.10 -42.97 -4.19
CA ASP A 355 -18.88 -42.66 -4.92
C ASP A 355 -18.62 -41.14 -5.02
N LEU A 356 -19.67 -40.32 -5.18
CA LEU A 356 -19.54 -38.86 -5.05
C LEU A 356 -19.19 -38.46 -3.61
N ILE A 357 -19.81 -39.07 -2.59
CA ILE A 357 -19.45 -38.78 -1.20
C ILE A 357 -17.97 -39.07 -0.91
N ASP A 358 -17.45 -40.19 -1.41
CA ASP A 358 -16.03 -40.57 -1.31
C ASP A 358 -15.11 -39.59 -2.07
N SER A 359 -15.65 -38.91 -3.11
CA SER A 359 -14.97 -37.83 -3.84
C SER A 359 -14.97 -36.49 -3.07
N GLY A 360 -15.56 -36.44 -1.87
CA GLY A 360 -15.58 -35.28 -0.98
C GLY A 360 -16.87 -34.46 -0.98
N PHE A 361 -17.94 -34.92 -1.66
CA PHE A 361 -19.26 -34.28 -1.60
C PHE A 361 -20.03 -34.70 -0.34
N SER A 362 -20.86 -33.83 0.25
CA SER A 362 -21.73 -34.25 1.37
C SER A 362 -23.10 -34.74 0.88
N GLY A 363 -23.70 -35.71 1.57
CA GLY A 363 -25.02 -36.23 1.19
C GLY A 363 -26.13 -35.17 1.23
N THR A 364 -26.07 -34.25 2.20
CA THR A 364 -26.99 -33.10 2.29
C THR A 364 -26.80 -32.11 1.16
N TYR A 365 -25.57 -31.95 0.67
CA TYR A 365 -25.25 -31.09 -0.47
C TYR A 365 -25.82 -31.67 -1.77
N LEU A 366 -25.58 -32.95 -2.05
CA LEU A 366 -26.11 -33.61 -3.24
C LEU A 366 -27.64 -33.59 -3.30
N GLN A 367 -28.32 -33.58 -2.15
CA GLN A 367 -29.78 -33.43 -2.07
C GLN A 367 -30.29 -32.05 -2.50
N ARG A 368 -29.52 -31.00 -2.22
CA ARG A 368 -29.88 -29.59 -2.46
C ARG A 368 -29.15 -28.95 -3.64
N LEU A 369 -28.44 -29.76 -4.42
CA LEU A 369 -27.58 -29.31 -5.52
C LEU A 369 -28.32 -28.37 -6.50
N HIS A 370 -29.59 -28.67 -6.75
CA HIS A 370 -30.51 -27.91 -7.62
C HIS A 370 -31.00 -26.57 -7.07
N GLU A 371 -30.87 -26.28 -5.76
CA GLU A 371 -31.55 -25.13 -5.14
C GLU A 371 -30.96 -23.79 -5.60
N LYS A 372 -29.64 -23.72 -5.90
CA LYS A 372 -28.92 -22.60 -6.55
C LYS A 372 -27.58 -23.09 -7.15
N PRO A 373 -27.60 -23.74 -8.32
CA PRO A 373 -26.44 -24.46 -8.87
C PRO A 373 -25.15 -23.62 -8.92
N SER A 374 -25.24 -22.39 -9.42
CA SER A 374 -24.08 -21.48 -9.57
C SER A 374 -23.42 -21.05 -8.25
N GLN A 375 -24.13 -21.10 -7.12
CA GLN A 375 -23.57 -20.76 -5.79
C GLN A 375 -22.91 -21.96 -5.11
N ASN A 376 -23.35 -23.17 -5.48
CA ASN A 376 -22.97 -24.42 -4.86
C ASN A 376 -21.56 -24.90 -5.26
N PHE A 377 -21.05 -24.54 -6.45
CA PHE A 377 -19.70 -24.95 -6.90
C PHE A 377 -18.56 -24.30 -6.12
N CYS A 378 -18.73 -23.03 -5.71
CA CYS A 378 -17.72 -22.33 -4.91
C CYS A 378 -17.55 -22.99 -3.55
N HIS A 379 -18.65 -23.39 -2.91
CA HIS A 379 -18.69 -23.93 -1.56
C HIS A 379 -18.11 -25.35 -1.46
N ILE A 380 -18.33 -26.21 -2.46
CA ILE A 380 -17.68 -27.54 -2.51
C ILE A 380 -16.15 -27.40 -2.55
N ASN A 381 -15.65 -26.56 -3.47
CA ASN A 381 -14.21 -26.39 -3.64
C ASN A 381 -13.57 -25.90 -2.35
N VAL A 382 -14.29 -25.07 -1.60
CA VAL A 382 -13.90 -24.62 -0.28
C VAL A 382 -13.83 -25.79 0.72
N TYR A 383 -14.87 -26.62 0.81
CA TYR A 383 -14.84 -27.78 1.68
C TYR A 383 -13.71 -28.76 1.32
N ILE A 384 -13.50 -29.06 0.04
CA ILE A 384 -12.46 -30.00 -0.41
C ILE A 384 -11.07 -29.49 -0.04
N GLN A 385 -10.78 -28.20 -0.23
CA GLN A 385 -9.50 -27.60 0.17
C GLN A 385 -9.28 -27.63 1.67
N ILE A 386 -10.31 -27.27 2.45
CA ILE A 386 -10.28 -27.32 3.91
C ILE A 386 -10.09 -28.77 4.39
N PHE A 387 -10.83 -29.71 3.82
CA PHE A 387 -10.77 -31.13 4.16
C PHE A 387 -9.39 -31.70 3.85
N LYS A 388 -8.83 -31.43 2.66
CA LYS A 388 -7.47 -31.83 2.29
C LYS A 388 -6.42 -31.31 3.29
N ALA A 389 -6.57 -30.07 3.77
CA ALA A 389 -5.61 -29.44 4.67
C ALA A 389 -5.75 -29.83 6.16
N PHE A 390 -6.94 -30.27 6.58
CA PHE A 390 -7.27 -30.49 8.00
C PHE A 390 -7.85 -31.87 8.33
N LYS A 391 -7.93 -32.79 7.37
CA LYS A 391 -8.25 -34.19 7.65
C LYS A 391 -7.24 -34.75 8.66
N LYS A 392 -7.75 -35.45 9.67
CA LYS A 392 -6.93 -36.16 10.65
C LYS A 392 -7.32 -37.62 10.61
N GLU A 393 -6.34 -38.48 10.32
CA GLU A 393 -6.51 -39.93 10.42
C GLU A 393 -6.59 -40.34 11.89
N ILE A 394 -7.56 -41.19 12.22
CA ILE A 394 -7.83 -41.71 13.55
C ILE A 394 -7.47 -43.21 13.55
N PRO A 395 -7.04 -43.80 14.69
CA PRO A 395 -6.90 -45.25 14.80
C PRO A 395 -8.18 -45.97 14.33
N ALA A 396 -8.01 -47.08 13.62
CA ALA A 396 -9.05 -47.83 12.87
C ALA A 396 -9.40 -47.32 11.46
N GLY A 397 -8.56 -46.47 10.85
CA GLY A 397 -8.68 -46.13 9.41
C GLY A 397 -9.81 -45.16 9.06
N THR A 398 -10.45 -44.54 10.06
CA THR A 398 -11.48 -43.51 9.88
C THR A 398 -10.89 -42.11 9.90
N VAL A 399 -11.49 -41.18 9.16
CA VAL A 399 -11.03 -39.78 9.05
C VAL A 399 -11.94 -38.85 9.83
N SER A 400 -11.37 -37.99 10.68
CA SER A 400 -12.14 -36.95 11.41
C SER A 400 -12.39 -35.73 10.54
N GLU A 401 -13.66 -35.40 10.28
CA GLU A 401 -14.05 -34.20 9.51
C GLU A 401 -14.39 -32.98 10.38
N ARG A 402 -14.49 -33.14 11.70
CA ARG A 402 -15.06 -32.13 12.61
C ARG A 402 -14.35 -30.78 12.52
N LYS A 403 -13.02 -30.79 12.39
CA LYS A 403 -12.22 -29.57 12.25
C LYS A 403 -12.49 -28.89 10.91
N ALA A 404 -12.59 -29.66 9.83
CA ALA A 404 -12.88 -29.15 8.50
C ALA A 404 -14.27 -28.49 8.45
N LYS A 405 -15.31 -29.16 8.97
CA LYS A 405 -16.68 -28.62 9.04
C LYS A 405 -16.78 -27.33 9.86
N ASN A 406 -16.02 -27.20 10.95
CA ASN A 406 -16.00 -25.97 11.74
C ASN A 406 -15.35 -24.80 10.99
N ILE A 407 -14.28 -25.06 10.23
CA ILE A 407 -13.59 -24.04 9.41
C ILE A 407 -14.47 -23.65 8.21
N GLU A 408 -15.13 -24.62 7.59
CA GLU A 408 -16.10 -24.42 6.51
C GLU A 408 -17.28 -23.55 6.97
N LYS A 409 -17.89 -23.88 8.12
CA LYS A 409 -18.96 -23.06 8.69
C LYS A 409 -18.51 -21.61 8.92
N PHE A 410 -17.31 -21.42 9.46
CA PHE A 410 -16.75 -20.09 9.65
C PHE A 410 -16.54 -19.34 8.32
N TYR A 411 -16.14 -20.03 7.26
CA TYR A 411 -16.07 -19.45 5.92
C TYR A 411 -17.44 -18.97 5.42
N TYR A 412 -18.49 -19.77 5.56
CA TYR A 412 -19.85 -19.37 5.18
C TYR A 412 -20.36 -18.21 6.02
N ASP A 413 -20.03 -18.18 7.31
CA ASP A 413 -20.38 -17.06 8.17
C ASP A 413 -19.64 -15.77 7.73
N LEU A 414 -18.37 -15.85 7.29
CA LEU A 414 -17.65 -14.71 6.71
C LEU A 414 -18.29 -14.20 5.41
N GLU A 415 -18.75 -15.11 4.54
CA GLU A 415 -19.44 -14.76 3.30
C GLU A 415 -20.81 -14.12 3.57
N ARG A 416 -21.55 -14.64 4.55
CA ARG A 416 -22.91 -14.21 4.84
C ARG A 416 -22.98 -12.94 5.67
N PHE A 417 -22.13 -12.83 6.69
CA PHE A 417 -22.23 -11.76 7.70
C PHE A 417 -21.09 -10.74 7.61
N GLY A 418 -20.00 -11.06 6.91
CA GLY A 418 -18.87 -10.17 6.73
C GLY A 418 -17.80 -10.29 7.82
N PHE A 419 -16.59 -9.86 7.47
CA PHE A 419 -15.39 -10.12 8.28
C PHE A 419 -15.40 -9.42 9.64
N GLU A 420 -15.79 -8.14 9.69
CA GLU A 420 -15.80 -7.37 10.95
C GLU A 420 -16.90 -7.83 11.91
N GLU A 421 -18.07 -8.23 11.39
CA GLU A 421 -19.16 -8.81 12.18
C GLU A 421 -18.74 -10.16 12.80
N MET A 422 -18.04 -11.00 12.04
CA MET A 422 -17.53 -12.27 12.57
C MET A 422 -16.41 -12.06 13.58
N LYS A 423 -15.61 -11.01 13.43
CA LYS A 423 -14.54 -10.64 14.35
C LYS A 423 -15.08 -10.14 15.69
N SER A 424 -16.24 -9.47 15.73
CA SER A 424 -16.87 -9.05 16.97
C SER A 424 -17.54 -10.21 17.73
N LYS A 425 -18.04 -11.22 17.00
CA LYS A 425 -18.73 -12.40 17.57
C LYS A 425 -17.82 -13.45 18.21
N TYR A 426 -16.55 -13.48 17.85
CA TYR A 426 -15.60 -14.51 18.29
C TYR A 426 -14.56 -13.93 19.24
N SER A 427 -14.02 -14.76 20.14
CA SER A 427 -12.87 -14.33 20.95
C SER A 427 -11.65 -14.04 20.06
N PRO A 428 -10.76 -13.10 20.45
CA PRO A 428 -9.62 -12.71 19.62
C PRO A 428 -8.67 -13.86 19.26
N SER A 429 -8.52 -14.87 20.12
CA SER A 429 -7.71 -16.06 19.84
C SER A 429 -8.41 -16.99 18.86
N GLN A 430 -9.70 -17.27 19.07
CA GLN A 430 -10.46 -18.18 18.21
C GLN A 430 -10.61 -17.63 16.80
N PHE A 431 -10.92 -16.34 16.65
CA PHE A 431 -11.03 -15.69 15.34
C PHE A 431 -9.72 -15.77 14.56
N ARG A 432 -8.59 -15.42 15.20
CA ARG A 432 -7.26 -15.51 14.57
C ARG A 432 -6.92 -16.93 14.14
N ASN A 433 -7.25 -17.93 14.95
CA ASN A 433 -6.99 -19.34 14.63
C ASN A 433 -7.82 -19.82 13.43
N LEU A 434 -9.09 -19.42 13.34
CA LEU A 434 -9.97 -19.78 12.21
C LEU A 434 -9.54 -19.08 10.91
N VAL A 435 -9.18 -17.80 10.97
CA VAL A 435 -8.63 -17.07 9.82
C VAL A 435 -7.29 -17.68 9.38
N ALA A 436 -6.39 -18.00 10.32
CA ALA A 436 -5.13 -18.67 10.01
C ALA A 436 -5.35 -20.05 9.36
N ALA A 437 -6.39 -20.78 9.77
CA ALA A 437 -6.74 -22.06 9.16
C ALA A 437 -7.16 -21.90 7.69
N LEU A 438 -8.00 -20.90 7.38
CA LEU A 438 -8.37 -20.59 5.99
C LEU A 438 -7.16 -20.13 5.16
N LYS A 439 -6.26 -19.31 5.73
CA LYS A 439 -5.00 -18.95 5.05
C LYS A 439 -4.15 -20.18 4.72
N LYS A 440 -4.09 -21.18 5.60
CA LYS A 440 -3.39 -22.45 5.35
C LYS A 440 -3.99 -23.24 4.17
N CYS A 441 -5.28 -23.07 3.91
CA CYS A 441 -5.94 -23.65 2.73
C CYS A 441 -5.62 -22.91 1.42
N GLY A 442 -4.87 -21.81 1.47
CA GLY A 442 -4.49 -21.03 0.29
C GLY A 442 -5.34 -19.77 0.05
N TYR A 443 -6.27 -19.42 0.95
CA TYR A 443 -7.04 -18.18 0.84
C TYR A 443 -6.23 -16.96 1.29
N SER A 444 -6.16 -15.92 0.46
CA SER A 444 -5.53 -14.66 0.86
C SER A 444 -6.36 -13.95 1.94
N LEU A 445 -5.70 -13.15 2.78
CA LEU A 445 -6.42 -12.38 3.81
C LEU A 445 -7.35 -11.33 3.18
N VAL A 446 -6.89 -10.69 2.10
CA VAL A 446 -7.69 -9.72 1.34
C VAL A 446 -8.98 -10.36 0.82
N TYR A 447 -8.89 -11.58 0.30
CA TYR A 447 -10.07 -12.32 -0.15
C TYR A 447 -11.05 -12.58 1.00
N LEU A 448 -10.57 -13.09 2.13
CA LEU A 448 -11.42 -13.36 3.30
C LEU A 448 -12.08 -12.09 3.84
N GLN A 449 -11.38 -10.95 3.83
CA GLN A 449 -11.91 -9.67 4.26
C GLN A 449 -12.97 -9.09 3.32
N ASN A 450 -12.89 -9.43 2.03
CA ASN A 450 -13.82 -8.98 0.99
C ASN A 450 -14.87 -10.02 0.61
N LEU A 451 -14.88 -11.20 1.24
CA LEU A 451 -15.69 -12.35 0.82
C LEU A 451 -17.18 -12.02 0.69
N HIS A 452 -17.75 -11.33 1.68
CA HIS A 452 -19.16 -10.90 1.69
C HIS A 452 -19.54 -9.87 0.61
N VAL A 453 -18.57 -9.10 0.09
CA VAL A 453 -18.80 -8.10 -0.97
C VAL A 453 -18.66 -8.73 -2.37
N GLN A 454 -17.87 -9.81 -2.48
CA GLN A 454 -17.54 -10.47 -3.75
C GLN A 454 -18.53 -11.56 -4.20
N SER A 455 -19.47 -11.96 -3.34
CA SER A 455 -20.50 -12.96 -3.66
C SER A 455 -21.57 -12.44 -4.63
N THR A 456 -21.69 -11.12 -4.82
CA THR A 456 -22.71 -10.47 -5.67
C THR A 456 -22.18 -9.91 -6.99
N ASN A 457 -20.86 -9.74 -7.15
CA ASN A 457 -20.27 -9.12 -8.33
C ASN A 457 -19.23 -10.03 -9.02
N ASN A 458 -19.25 -10.05 -10.36
CA ASN A 458 -18.29 -10.75 -11.21
C ASN A 458 -16.85 -10.53 -10.72
N VAL A 459 -16.22 -11.62 -10.29
CA VAL A 459 -14.92 -11.56 -9.60
C VAL A 459 -13.81 -11.51 -10.62
N ILE A 460 -12.97 -10.50 -10.46
CA ILE A 460 -11.69 -10.37 -11.14
C ILE A 460 -10.80 -11.52 -10.65
N PRO A 461 -10.23 -12.36 -11.54
CA PRO A 461 -9.28 -13.38 -11.13
C PRO A 461 -8.03 -12.74 -10.53
N PHE A 462 -7.94 -12.67 -9.20
CA PHE A 462 -6.89 -11.93 -8.49
C PHE A 462 -5.52 -12.64 -8.46
N ILE A 463 -5.33 -13.69 -9.25
CA ILE A 463 -4.19 -14.62 -9.16
C ILE A 463 -2.87 -13.97 -9.64
N LYS A 464 -2.89 -12.76 -10.22
CA LYS A 464 -1.68 -12.09 -10.76
C LYS A 464 -1.57 -10.58 -10.50
N MET A 465 -2.32 -10.00 -9.57
CA MET A 465 -2.49 -8.53 -9.53
C MET A 465 -1.39 -7.72 -8.80
N PHE A 466 -0.45 -8.37 -8.10
CA PHE A 466 0.60 -7.66 -7.34
C PHE A 466 2.00 -8.23 -7.62
N GLU A 467 2.36 -8.39 -8.89
CA GLU A 467 3.77 -8.53 -9.26
C GLU A 467 4.36 -7.12 -9.40
N MET A 468 5.16 -6.69 -8.43
CA MET A 468 5.86 -5.42 -8.53
C MET A 468 7.06 -5.58 -9.45
N LYS A 469 6.99 -4.93 -10.61
CA LYS A 469 8.12 -4.81 -11.53
C LYS A 469 8.85 -3.51 -11.25
N PHE A 470 10.03 -3.62 -10.61
CA PHE A 470 10.83 -2.46 -10.26
C PHE A 470 11.54 -1.86 -11.47
N GLU A 471 11.80 -2.69 -12.48
CA GLU A 471 12.31 -2.33 -13.79
C GLU A 471 11.34 -1.43 -14.59
N ASP A 472 10.03 -1.54 -14.34
CA ASP A 472 8.99 -0.79 -15.07
C ASP A 472 8.59 0.53 -14.36
N GLN A 473 9.35 0.96 -13.35
CA GLN A 473 9.07 2.19 -12.58
C GLN A 473 9.48 3.47 -13.31
N LEU A 474 10.32 3.34 -14.33
CA LEU A 474 10.86 4.43 -15.14
C LEU A 474 10.56 4.15 -16.62
N PRO A 475 10.33 5.19 -17.44
CA PRO A 475 10.27 5.00 -18.88
C PRO A 475 11.65 4.61 -19.44
N PRO A 476 11.73 3.91 -20.58
CA PRO A 476 13.02 3.43 -21.13
C PRO A 476 14.04 4.53 -21.45
N ASN A 477 13.57 5.75 -21.71
CA ASN A 477 14.37 6.93 -22.02
C ASN A 477 14.68 7.80 -20.78
N PHE A 478 14.40 7.32 -19.57
CA PHE A 478 14.65 8.08 -18.35
C PHE A 478 16.14 8.38 -18.18
N VAL A 479 16.45 9.65 -17.90
CA VAL A 479 17.79 10.12 -17.56
C VAL A 479 17.76 10.67 -16.15
N GLU A 480 18.71 10.24 -15.32
CA GLU A 480 18.81 10.72 -13.96
C GLU A 480 19.00 12.24 -13.92
N PRO A 481 18.14 12.99 -13.20
CA PRO A 481 18.27 14.43 -13.08
C PRO A 481 19.52 14.76 -12.25
N VAL A 482 20.29 15.74 -12.72
CA VAL A 482 21.46 16.27 -12.02
C VAL A 482 21.11 17.66 -11.49
N SER A 483 21.42 17.91 -10.23
CA SER A 483 21.22 19.21 -9.61
C SER A 483 22.07 20.27 -10.29
N MET A 484 21.49 21.46 -10.48
CA MET A 484 22.21 22.63 -10.96
C MET A 484 23.28 23.11 -9.97
N PHE A 485 23.17 22.68 -8.70
CA PHE A 485 24.06 23.03 -7.60
C PHE A 485 25.05 21.93 -7.24
N SER A 486 24.97 20.77 -7.92
CA SER A 486 25.82 19.61 -7.66
C SER A 486 27.31 19.96 -7.71
N TYR A 487 27.73 20.76 -8.69
CA TYR A 487 29.14 21.17 -8.83
C TYR A 487 29.57 22.15 -7.72
N GLN A 488 28.73 23.14 -7.40
CA GLN A 488 29.04 24.18 -6.43
C GLN A 488 29.16 23.64 -5.00
N LEU A 489 28.28 22.71 -4.63
CA LEU A 489 28.19 22.15 -3.28
C LEU A 489 29.07 20.92 -3.04
N ARG A 490 29.66 20.32 -4.09
CA ARG A 490 30.64 19.23 -3.95
C ARG A 490 32.07 19.73 -3.73
N THR A 491 32.34 20.99 -4.07
CA THR A 491 33.66 21.63 -3.96
C THR A 491 33.78 22.61 -2.80
N ALA A 492 32.65 22.97 -2.18
CA ALA A 492 32.58 23.72 -0.93
C ALA A 492 32.56 22.74 0.25
#